data_AF-A0A2U0ZRY3-F1
#
_entry.id   AF-A0A2U0ZRY3-F1
#
_cell.length_a   1.000
_cell.length_b   1.000
_cell.length_c   1.000
_cell.angle_alpha   90.00
_cell.angle_beta   90.00
_cell.angle_gamma   90.00
#
_symmetry.space_group_name_H-M   'P 1'
#
loop_
_entity.id
_entity.type
_entity.pdbx_description
1 polymer ?
#
loop_
_entity_poly.entity_id
_entity_poly.type
_entity_poly.pdbx_seq_one_letter_code
_entity_poly.pdbx_strand_id
1 'polypeptide(L)'
;MSELTQRSDFTQRTVDIVLQRTVDVVLIVLGAVCAVHLNLNSAQVAAVHHPDPTLVAFCAALALSVFPACGTYGTRGSRSLFSVAGRTAFAWLAVQLCGLVLLYAIHHDHLLALPWFMYWTLTTGISLLLSHTLFFSEFSVLRLTRAWWRRETLEVDSRSTVRSAVVGHALKRLFDIVAAVSAIVMLSPLLAVLALLVRRDGGPALYGHTRVGRHGKKFRCLKFRSMVMNSEQVLKDLLERDPEARAEWEREFKLKHDVRVTRIGHFLRRTSLDELPQLWNVLRGQMSFVGPRPIIDQELERYGEARKYYLMATPGITGLWQVSGRNDIDYATRVSLDVAYVMNWTFRKDIGILFKTFFVVIRGTGAY
;
A
#
# COMPACT_ATOMS: atom_id res chain seq x y z
N MET A 1 -35.30 1.39 26.54
CA MET A 1 -34.20 1.91 25.69
C MET A 1 -33.40 0.82 24.95
N SER A 2 -33.51 -0.46 25.33
CA SER A 2 -32.81 -1.57 24.66
C SER A 2 -33.47 -2.04 23.35
N GLU A 3 -34.81 -2.14 23.30
CA GLU A 3 -35.49 -2.69 22.10
C GLU A 3 -35.44 -1.76 20.88
N LEU A 4 -35.59 -0.45 21.07
CA LEU A 4 -35.50 0.53 19.96
C LEU A 4 -34.10 0.57 19.36
N THR A 5 -33.06 0.42 20.19
CA THR A 5 -31.66 0.36 19.76
C THR A 5 -31.36 -0.96 19.04
N GLN A 6 -31.96 -2.07 19.47
CA GLN A 6 -31.78 -3.37 18.82
C GLN A 6 -32.50 -3.45 17.46
N ARG A 7 -33.67 -2.80 17.35
CA ARG A 7 -34.47 -2.73 16.13
C ARG A 7 -33.84 -1.81 15.07
N SER A 8 -33.23 -0.69 15.48
CA SER A 8 -32.47 0.17 14.56
C SER A 8 -31.20 -0.51 14.05
N ASP A 9 -30.47 -1.23 14.92
CA ASP A 9 -29.28 -1.98 14.55
C ASP A 9 -29.57 -3.13 13.56
N PHE A 10 -30.70 -3.83 13.75
CA PHE A 10 -31.14 -4.89 12.84
C PHE A 10 -31.54 -4.35 11.47
N THR A 11 -32.26 -3.23 11.44
CA THR A 11 -32.70 -2.58 10.20
C THR A 11 -31.49 -2.09 9.40
N GLN A 12 -30.54 -1.43 10.06
CA GLN A 12 -29.31 -0.95 9.43
C GLN A 12 -28.48 -2.10 8.85
N ARG A 13 -28.34 -3.22 9.58
CA ARG A 13 -27.62 -4.42 9.09
C ARG A 13 -28.27 -5.02 7.85
N THR A 14 -29.59 -5.03 7.82
CA THR A 14 -30.33 -5.56 6.67
C THR A 14 -30.10 -4.69 5.44
N VAL A 15 -30.15 -3.36 5.61
CA VAL A 15 -29.85 -2.39 4.55
C VAL A 15 -28.41 -2.54 4.04
N ASP A 16 -27.43 -2.65 4.94
CA ASP A 16 -26.02 -2.81 4.59
C ASP A 16 -25.76 -4.10 3.79
N ILE A 17 -26.37 -5.22 4.20
CA ILE A 17 -26.25 -6.52 3.49
C ILE A 17 -26.91 -6.45 2.11
N VAL A 18 -28.10 -5.84 2.02
CA VAL A 18 -28.81 -5.69 0.74
C VAL A 18 -27.99 -4.80 -0.20
N LEU A 19 -27.46 -3.67 0.28
CA LEU A 19 -26.60 -2.78 -0.48
C LEU A 19 -25.36 -3.50 -1.01
N GLN A 20 -24.67 -4.27 -0.16
CA GLN A 20 -23.47 -5.00 -0.57
C GLN A 20 -23.77 -6.06 -1.63
N ARG A 21 -24.89 -6.80 -1.48
CA ARG A 21 -25.35 -7.74 -2.51
C ARG A 21 -25.68 -7.06 -3.84
N THR A 22 -26.31 -5.89 -3.79
CA THR A 22 -26.60 -5.09 -4.99
C THR A 22 -25.30 -4.66 -5.68
N VAL A 23 -24.32 -4.17 -4.92
CA VAL A 23 -23.00 -3.79 -5.44
C VAL A 23 -22.32 -4.98 -6.11
N ASP A 24 -22.34 -6.16 -5.50
CA ASP A 24 -21.69 -7.36 -6.05
C ASP A 24 -22.32 -7.78 -7.38
N VAL A 25 -23.65 -7.80 -7.47
CA VAL A 25 -24.35 -8.10 -8.73
C VAL A 25 -23.99 -7.08 -9.81
N VAL A 26 -23.97 -5.79 -9.47
CA VAL A 26 -23.58 -4.72 -10.40
C VAL A 26 -22.13 -4.92 -10.87
N LEU A 27 -21.19 -5.24 -9.98
CA LEU A 27 -19.79 -5.49 -10.34
C LEU A 27 -19.61 -6.73 -11.23
N ILE A 28 -20.39 -7.78 -11.01
CA ILE A 28 -20.37 -8.99 -11.83
C ILE A 28 -20.85 -8.68 -13.25
N VAL A 29 -21.98 -7.99 -13.39
CA VAL A 29 -22.58 -7.62 -14.68
C VAL A 29 -21.71 -6.60 -15.43
N LEU A 30 -21.31 -5.51 -14.76
CA LEU A 30 -20.47 -4.49 -15.38
C LEU A 30 -19.09 -5.05 -15.76
N GLY A 31 -18.51 -5.93 -14.94
CA GLY A 31 -17.24 -6.57 -15.26
C GLY A 31 -17.31 -7.42 -16.52
N ALA A 32 -18.43 -8.10 -16.78
CA ALA A 32 -18.62 -8.90 -17.98
C ALA A 32 -18.65 -8.02 -19.24
N VAL A 33 -19.32 -6.87 -19.15
CA VAL A 33 -19.40 -5.86 -20.22
C VAL A 33 -18.04 -5.20 -20.43
N CYS A 34 -17.36 -4.77 -19.37
CA CYS A 34 -16.03 -4.18 -19.44
C CYS A 34 -14.99 -5.14 -20.04
N ALA A 35 -15.10 -6.44 -19.76
CA ALA A 35 -14.20 -7.45 -20.32
C ALA A 35 -14.27 -7.55 -21.85
N VAL A 36 -15.40 -7.19 -22.46
CA VAL A 36 -15.56 -7.11 -23.92
C VAL A 36 -14.79 -5.90 -24.47
N HIS A 37 -14.87 -4.76 -23.79
CA HIS A 37 -14.31 -3.49 -24.26
C HIS A 37 -12.81 -3.31 -23.95
N LEU A 38 -12.30 -3.95 -22.90
CA LEU A 38 -10.91 -3.81 -22.42
C LEU A 38 -9.98 -4.93 -22.89
N ASN A 39 -10.42 -5.82 -23.78
CA ASN A 39 -9.60 -6.90 -24.34
C ASN A 39 -8.53 -6.33 -25.32
N LEU A 40 -7.51 -5.70 -24.74
CA LEU A 40 -6.47 -4.85 -25.36
C LEU A 40 -5.54 -5.54 -26.38
N ASN A 41 -5.75 -6.81 -26.73
CA ASN A 41 -4.82 -7.60 -27.56
C ASN A 41 -5.43 -8.38 -28.73
N SER A 42 -6.67 -8.09 -29.14
CA SER A 42 -7.33 -8.88 -30.20
C SER A 42 -7.83 -8.04 -31.37
N ALA A 43 -6.94 -7.24 -31.97
CA ALA A 43 -7.17 -6.58 -33.26
C ALA A 43 -7.38 -7.56 -34.45
N GLN A 44 -7.36 -8.88 -34.22
CA GLN A 44 -7.63 -9.91 -35.24
C GLN A 44 -8.77 -10.89 -34.89
N VAL A 45 -9.42 -10.77 -33.72
CA VAL A 45 -10.56 -11.65 -33.32
C VAL A 45 -11.82 -10.81 -33.04
N ALA A 46 -11.93 -9.65 -33.71
CA ALA A 46 -13.10 -8.78 -33.69
C ALA A 46 -14.31 -9.35 -34.47
N ALA A 47 -14.42 -10.68 -34.57
CA ALA A 47 -15.63 -11.36 -35.01
C ALA A 47 -16.43 -11.78 -33.78
N VAL A 48 -17.26 -10.84 -33.30
CA VAL A 48 -18.54 -11.10 -32.60
C VAL A 48 -18.53 -12.19 -31.53
N HIS A 49 -17.93 -11.90 -30.37
CA HIS A 49 -18.25 -12.63 -29.14
C HIS A 49 -18.91 -11.67 -28.16
N HIS A 50 -20.24 -11.59 -28.25
CA HIS A 50 -21.04 -10.94 -27.23
C HIS A 50 -20.93 -11.76 -25.93
N PRO A 51 -20.93 -11.09 -24.76
CA PRO A 51 -20.89 -11.78 -23.48
C PRO A 51 -22.14 -12.66 -23.41
N ASP A 52 -21.99 -13.94 -23.08
CA ASP A 52 -23.14 -14.82 -22.95
C ASP A 52 -24.02 -14.33 -21.78
N PRO A 53 -25.21 -13.75 -22.08
CA PRO A 53 -26.03 -13.14 -21.04
C PRO A 53 -26.56 -14.20 -20.08
N THR A 54 -26.70 -15.45 -20.53
CA THR A 54 -27.19 -16.56 -19.70
C THR A 54 -26.15 -16.96 -18.66
N LEU A 55 -24.87 -17.05 -19.05
CA LEU A 55 -23.76 -17.30 -18.14
C LEU A 55 -23.61 -16.17 -17.12
N VAL A 56 -23.66 -14.91 -17.57
CA VAL A 56 -23.51 -13.75 -16.68
C VAL A 56 -24.65 -13.69 -15.67
N ALA A 57 -25.90 -13.88 -16.13
CA ALA A 57 -27.06 -13.92 -15.25
C ALA A 57 -27.00 -15.08 -14.25
N PHE A 58 -26.57 -16.26 -14.69
CA PHE A 58 -26.38 -17.42 -13.82
C PHE A 58 -25.32 -17.15 -12.75
N CYS A 59 -24.14 -16.65 -13.12
CA CYS A 59 -23.08 -16.32 -12.17
C CYS A 59 -23.51 -15.24 -11.17
N ALA A 60 -24.25 -14.21 -11.62
CA ALA A 60 -24.79 -13.18 -10.73
C ALA A 60 -25.83 -13.75 -9.75
N ALA A 61 -26.75 -14.60 -10.22
CA ALA A 61 -27.75 -15.25 -9.38
C ALA A 61 -27.10 -16.22 -8.38
N LEU A 62 -26.11 -16.99 -8.81
CA LEU A 62 -25.38 -17.92 -7.95
C LEU A 62 -24.53 -17.18 -6.90
N ALA A 63 -23.97 -16.02 -7.22
CA ALA A 63 -23.25 -15.21 -6.25
C ALA A 63 -24.14 -14.77 -5.07
N LEU A 64 -25.44 -14.53 -5.31
CA LEU A 64 -26.40 -14.19 -4.24
C LEU A 64 -26.58 -15.30 -3.19
N SER A 65 -26.28 -16.56 -3.53
CA SER A 65 -26.37 -17.69 -2.59
C SER A 65 -25.00 -18.16 -2.08
N VAL A 66 -23.98 -18.19 -2.94
CA VAL A 66 -22.62 -18.64 -2.59
C VAL A 66 -21.92 -17.65 -1.66
N PHE A 67 -22.05 -16.35 -1.90
CA PHE A 67 -21.34 -15.34 -1.10
C PHE A 67 -21.82 -15.34 0.36
N PRO A 68 -23.13 -15.36 0.66
CA PRO A 68 -23.60 -15.53 2.03
C PRO A 68 -23.19 -16.87 2.65
N ALA A 69 -23.21 -17.97 1.88
CA ALA A 69 -22.83 -19.30 2.37
C ALA A 69 -21.34 -19.35 2.77
N CYS A 70 -20.46 -18.68 2.03
CA CYS A 70 -19.05 -18.52 2.40
C CYS A 70 -18.83 -17.47 3.52
N GLY A 71 -19.89 -16.76 3.92
CA GLY A 71 -19.87 -15.75 4.97
C GLY A 71 -19.08 -14.50 4.59
N THR A 72 -19.13 -14.09 3.31
CA THR A 72 -18.52 -12.84 2.83
C THR A 72 -19.19 -11.61 3.47
N TYR A 73 -20.51 -11.66 3.68
CA TYR A 73 -21.33 -10.60 4.28
C TYR A 73 -21.41 -10.69 5.82
N GLY A 74 -20.28 -11.04 6.46
CA GLY A 74 -20.23 -11.33 7.89
C GLY A 74 -20.53 -10.14 8.81
N THR A 75 -21.11 -10.43 9.99
CA THR A 75 -21.37 -9.40 11.01
C THR A 75 -20.10 -8.81 11.61
N ARG A 76 -20.27 -7.56 12.07
CA ARG A 76 -19.34 -6.72 12.81
C ARG A 76 -18.69 -7.47 13.99
N GLY A 77 -17.44 -7.95 13.83
CA GLY A 77 -16.65 -8.53 14.93
C GLY A 77 -15.46 -9.37 14.47
N SER A 78 -14.24 -9.01 14.93
CA SER A 78 -12.97 -9.77 14.94
C SER A 78 -12.49 -10.51 13.66
N ARG A 79 -13.11 -10.32 12.48
CA ARG A 79 -12.63 -10.99 11.27
C ARG A 79 -11.39 -10.29 10.71
N SER A 80 -10.37 -11.07 10.37
CA SER A 80 -9.18 -10.54 9.68
C SER A 80 -9.54 -10.14 8.24
N LEU A 81 -8.98 -9.03 7.73
CA LEU A 81 -9.07 -8.64 6.31
C LEU A 81 -8.71 -9.81 5.38
N PHE A 82 -7.71 -10.60 5.75
CA PHE A 82 -7.29 -11.79 4.98
C PHE A 82 -8.36 -12.89 4.97
N SER A 83 -9.11 -13.04 6.07
CA SER A 83 -10.22 -13.99 6.12
C SER A 83 -11.36 -13.58 5.20
N VAL A 84 -11.66 -12.28 5.13
CA VAL A 84 -12.69 -11.73 4.23
C VAL A 84 -12.25 -11.85 2.77
N ALA A 85 -11.01 -11.47 2.45
CA ALA A 85 -10.44 -11.60 1.11
C ALA A 85 -10.40 -13.06 0.65
N GLY A 86 -9.91 -13.98 1.51
CA GLY A 86 -9.85 -15.41 1.20
C GLY A 86 -11.23 -16.04 0.95
N ARG A 87 -12.24 -15.70 1.76
CA ARG A 87 -13.62 -16.15 1.55
C ARG A 87 -14.23 -15.59 0.27
N THR A 88 -13.95 -14.32 -0.04
CA THR A 88 -14.44 -13.67 -1.26
C THR A 88 -13.83 -14.30 -2.51
N ALA A 89 -12.51 -14.52 -2.51
CA ALA A 89 -11.82 -15.21 -3.60
C ALA A 89 -12.34 -16.64 -3.79
N PHE A 90 -12.48 -17.39 -2.69
CA PHE A 90 -13.02 -18.76 -2.74
C PHE A 90 -14.45 -18.78 -3.28
N ALA A 91 -15.33 -17.91 -2.78
CA ALA A 91 -16.71 -17.82 -3.21
C ALA A 91 -16.82 -17.45 -4.70
N TRP A 92 -16.00 -16.53 -5.18
CA TRP A 92 -15.98 -16.13 -6.59
C TRP A 92 -15.48 -17.25 -7.50
N LEU A 93 -14.40 -17.94 -7.13
CA LEU A 93 -13.89 -19.08 -7.90
C LEU A 93 -14.90 -20.23 -7.96
N ALA A 94 -15.63 -20.49 -6.87
CA ALA A 94 -16.70 -21.47 -6.86
C ALA A 94 -17.84 -21.09 -7.83
N VAL A 95 -18.25 -19.82 -7.85
CA VAL A 95 -19.26 -19.31 -8.79
C VAL A 95 -18.81 -19.50 -10.24
N GLN A 96 -17.55 -19.16 -10.56
CA GLN A 96 -17.00 -19.29 -11.90
C GLN A 96 -16.87 -20.76 -12.35
N LEU A 97 -16.44 -21.65 -11.44
CA LEU A 97 -16.36 -23.08 -11.72
C LEU A 97 -17.75 -23.67 -12.03
N CYS A 98 -18.76 -23.31 -11.25
CA CYS A 98 -20.14 -23.73 -11.51
C CYS A 98 -20.66 -23.18 -12.84
N GLY A 99 -20.33 -21.92 -13.18
CA GLY A 99 -20.68 -21.31 -14.47
C GLY A 99 -20.07 -22.07 -15.65
N LEU A 100 -18.80 -22.47 -15.55
CA LEU A 100 -18.12 -23.28 -16.56
C LEU A 100 -18.78 -24.66 -16.75
N VAL A 101 -19.12 -25.34 -15.65
CA VAL A 101 -19.78 -26.65 -15.68
C VAL A 101 -21.16 -26.56 -16.34
N LEU A 102 -21.93 -25.52 -15.99
CA LEU A 102 -23.24 -25.29 -16.60
C LEU A 102 -23.12 -25.02 -18.10
N LEU A 103 -22.19 -24.16 -18.49
CA LEU A 103 -22.02 -23.82 -19.91
C LEU A 103 -21.58 -25.04 -20.72
N TYR A 104 -20.67 -25.86 -20.18
CA TYR A 104 -20.28 -27.13 -20.80
C TYR A 104 -21.48 -28.09 -20.95
N ALA A 105 -22.39 -28.13 -19.97
CA ALA A 105 -23.57 -29.00 -19.99
C ALA A 105 -24.67 -28.52 -20.96
N ILE A 106 -24.82 -27.20 -21.17
CA ILE A 106 -25.87 -26.63 -22.02
C ILE A 106 -25.44 -26.52 -23.49
N HIS A 107 -24.20 -26.09 -23.75
CA HIS A 107 -23.75 -25.67 -25.07
C HIS A 107 -22.56 -26.50 -25.56
N HIS A 108 -22.70 -27.83 -25.59
CA HIS A 108 -21.66 -28.80 -25.98
C HIS A 108 -20.76 -28.42 -27.19
N ASP A 109 -21.17 -27.47 -28.05
CA ASP A 109 -20.48 -27.03 -29.27
C ASP A 109 -19.90 -25.59 -29.27
N HIS A 110 -20.14 -24.74 -28.25
CA HIS A 110 -19.62 -23.36 -28.25
C HIS A 110 -18.30 -23.23 -27.47
N LEU A 111 -17.23 -22.92 -28.20
CA LEU A 111 -15.94 -22.51 -27.63
C LEU A 111 -16.13 -21.17 -26.89
N LEU A 112 -16.23 -21.22 -25.56
CA LEU A 112 -16.01 -20.05 -24.70
C LEU A 112 -14.75 -19.32 -25.15
N ALA A 113 -14.85 -18.02 -25.37
CA ALA A 113 -13.68 -17.18 -25.59
C ALA A 113 -12.88 -17.14 -24.28
N LEU A 114 -11.96 -18.09 -24.12
CA LEU A 114 -11.12 -18.27 -22.94
C LEU A 114 -10.44 -16.95 -22.49
N PRO A 115 -9.97 -16.07 -23.40
CA PRO A 115 -9.43 -14.76 -23.00
C PRO A 115 -10.46 -13.84 -22.36
N TRP A 116 -11.68 -13.76 -22.89
CA TRP A 116 -12.75 -12.93 -22.32
C TRP A 116 -13.17 -13.45 -20.94
N PHE A 117 -13.37 -14.76 -20.81
CA PHE A 117 -13.78 -15.38 -19.55
C PHE A 117 -12.72 -15.22 -18.46
N MET A 118 -11.44 -15.43 -18.79
CA MET A 118 -10.31 -15.20 -17.90
C MET A 118 -10.21 -13.74 -17.45
N TYR A 119 -10.37 -12.80 -18.40
CA TYR A 119 -10.30 -11.39 -18.10
C TYR A 119 -11.46 -10.96 -17.19
N TRP A 120 -12.70 -11.32 -17.54
CA TRP A 120 -13.89 -11.09 -16.72
C TRP A 120 -13.72 -11.63 -15.29
N THR A 121 -13.29 -12.89 -15.18
CA THR A 121 -13.02 -13.54 -13.88
C THR A 121 -12.02 -12.75 -13.06
N LEU A 122 -10.92 -12.30 -13.66
CA LEU A 122 -9.86 -11.58 -12.95
C LEU A 122 -10.29 -10.18 -12.55
N THR A 123 -10.85 -9.38 -13.47
CA THR A 123 -11.22 -7.98 -13.20
C THR A 123 -12.39 -7.87 -12.24
N THR A 124 -13.41 -8.73 -12.38
CA THR A 124 -14.51 -8.80 -11.42
C THR A 124 -14.03 -9.33 -10.08
N GLY A 125 -13.17 -10.34 -10.06
CA GLY A 125 -12.57 -10.86 -8.83
C GLY A 125 -11.82 -9.79 -8.05
N ILE A 126 -10.97 -8.99 -8.71
CA ILE A 126 -10.27 -7.85 -8.11
C ILE A 126 -11.26 -6.81 -7.59
N SER A 127 -12.30 -6.49 -8.38
CA SER A 127 -13.30 -5.47 -8.00
C SER A 127 -14.11 -5.90 -6.78
N LEU A 128 -14.50 -7.18 -6.69
CA LEU A 128 -15.19 -7.76 -5.54
C LEU A 128 -14.29 -7.80 -4.31
N LEU A 129 -13.01 -8.17 -4.47
CA LEU A 129 -12.03 -8.14 -3.39
C LEU A 129 -11.85 -6.72 -2.86
N LEU A 130 -11.72 -5.73 -3.74
CA LEU A 130 -11.63 -4.32 -3.37
C LEU A 130 -12.92 -3.87 -2.67
N SER A 131 -14.10 -4.14 -3.22
CA SER A 131 -15.40 -3.80 -2.62
C SER A 131 -15.53 -4.37 -1.19
N HIS A 132 -15.28 -5.66 -1.01
CA HIS A 132 -15.41 -6.34 0.28
C HIS A 132 -14.37 -5.90 1.30
N THR A 133 -13.14 -5.64 0.85
CA THR A 133 -12.08 -5.12 1.72
C THR A 133 -12.30 -3.65 2.05
N LEU A 134 -12.81 -2.84 1.12
CA LEU A 134 -13.14 -1.43 1.33
C LEU A 134 -14.32 -1.27 2.28
N PHE A 135 -15.40 -2.03 2.08
CA PHE A 135 -16.55 -2.04 2.99
C PHE A 135 -16.16 -2.47 4.41
N PHE A 136 -15.26 -3.46 4.53
CA PHE A 136 -14.65 -3.82 5.81
C PHE A 136 -13.72 -2.72 6.36
N SER A 137 -12.99 -2.03 5.47
CA SER A 137 -11.99 -1.02 5.83
C SER A 137 -12.60 0.32 6.22
N GLU A 138 -13.66 0.83 5.58
CA GLU A 138 -14.29 2.10 5.96
C GLU A 138 -14.72 2.08 7.44
N PHE A 139 -15.25 0.95 7.90
CA PHE A 139 -15.66 0.77 9.29
C PHE A 139 -14.50 0.50 10.27
N SER A 140 -13.38 -0.01 9.77
CA SER A 140 -12.15 -0.23 10.55
C SER A 140 -11.31 1.05 10.64
N VAL A 141 -11.24 1.82 9.55
CA VAL A 141 -10.51 3.09 9.41
C VAL A 141 -11.20 4.18 10.23
N LEU A 142 -12.54 4.29 10.22
CA LEU A 142 -13.27 5.23 11.08
C LEU A 142 -13.12 4.93 12.59
N ARG A 143 -12.92 3.66 12.96
CA ARG A 143 -12.59 3.26 14.34
C ARG A 143 -11.13 3.47 14.67
N LEU A 144 -10.21 3.15 13.75
CA LEU A 144 -8.77 3.34 13.91
C LEU A 144 -8.39 4.82 13.95
N THR A 145 -9.08 5.71 13.24
CA THR A 145 -8.82 7.15 13.34
C THR A 145 -9.40 7.75 14.63
N ARG A 146 -10.56 7.29 15.11
CA ARG A 146 -11.18 7.76 16.37
C ARG A 146 -10.54 7.18 17.64
N ALA A 147 -10.19 5.90 17.65
CA ALA A 147 -9.57 5.22 18.80
C ALA A 147 -8.08 5.55 18.92
N TRP A 148 -7.42 5.97 17.84
CA TRP A 148 -6.02 6.39 17.87
C TRP A 148 -5.85 7.87 18.23
N TRP A 149 -6.92 8.68 18.09
CA TRP A 149 -6.99 10.05 18.60
C TRP A 149 -7.30 10.11 20.12
N ARG A 150 -7.99 9.11 20.65
CA ARG A 150 -8.17 8.93 22.10
C ARG A 150 -6.96 8.16 22.64
N ARG A 151 -6.24 8.75 23.60
CA ARG A 151 -5.15 8.08 24.35
C ARG A 151 -5.70 6.92 25.18
N GLU A 152 -6.07 5.81 24.54
CA GLU A 152 -6.43 4.59 25.26
C GLU A 152 -5.25 3.63 25.13
N THR A 153 -4.57 3.41 26.25
CA THR A 153 -3.49 2.44 26.39
C THR A 153 -4.07 1.06 26.13
N LEU A 154 -3.81 0.51 24.94
CA LEU A 154 -4.14 -0.88 24.63
C LEU A 154 -3.32 -1.76 25.57
N GLU A 155 -3.97 -2.36 26.57
CA GLU A 155 -3.38 -3.36 27.45
C GLU A 155 -2.81 -4.50 26.60
N VAL A 156 -1.51 -4.75 26.79
CA VAL A 156 -0.77 -5.82 26.13
C VAL A 156 -0.92 -7.07 26.98
N ASP A 157 -1.75 -8.01 26.55
CA ASP A 157 -1.84 -9.33 27.16
C ASP A 157 -0.51 -10.09 26.94
N SER A 158 0.19 -10.43 28.02
CA SER A 158 1.62 -10.75 28.04
C SER A 158 1.97 -12.23 27.82
N ARG A 159 0.98 -13.11 27.61
CA ARG A 159 1.18 -14.56 27.69
C ARG A 159 1.35 -15.33 26.37
N SER A 160 1.35 -14.67 25.20
CA SER A 160 1.51 -15.33 23.87
C SER A 160 2.73 -14.86 23.03
N THR A 161 3.64 -14.13 23.67
CA THR A 161 4.36 -13.01 23.04
C THR A 161 5.53 -13.37 22.13
N VAL A 162 6.29 -14.45 22.40
CA VAL A 162 7.52 -14.74 21.64
C VAL A 162 7.25 -15.45 20.31
N ARG A 163 6.46 -16.53 20.31
CA ARG A 163 6.14 -17.27 19.08
C ARG A 163 5.29 -16.42 18.13
N SER A 164 4.38 -15.61 18.66
CA SER A 164 3.60 -14.64 17.87
C SER A 164 4.48 -13.55 17.25
N ALA A 165 5.49 -13.04 17.97
CA ALA A 165 6.42 -12.05 17.44
C ALA A 165 7.30 -12.63 16.32
N VAL A 166 7.88 -13.82 16.51
CA VAL A 166 8.70 -14.48 15.47
C VAL A 166 7.89 -14.75 14.21
N VAL A 167 6.69 -15.32 14.34
CA VAL A 167 5.78 -15.55 13.22
C VAL A 167 5.40 -14.22 12.56
N GLY A 168 5.11 -13.19 13.36
CA GLY A 168 4.82 -11.85 12.86
C GLY A 168 5.97 -11.28 12.01
N HIS A 169 7.21 -11.37 12.48
CA HIS A 169 8.37 -10.87 11.74
C HIS A 169 8.63 -11.66 10.45
N ALA A 170 8.42 -12.99 10.48
CA ALA A 170 8.50 -13.82 9.28
C ALA A 170 7.42 -13.43 8.25
N LEU A 171 6.18 -13.22 8.71
CA LEU A 171 5.08 -12.74 7.86
C LEU A 171 5.36 -11.36 7.27
N LYS A 172 5.87 -10.42 8.09
CA LYS A 172 6.32 -9.10 7.62
C LYS A 172 7.37 -9.24 6.54
N ARG A 173 8.36 -10.11 6.74
CA ARG A 173 9.43 -10.31 5.76
C ARG A 173 8.92 -10.93 4.46
N LEU A 174 8.03 -11.91 4.54
CA LEU A 174 7.40 -12.51 3.36
C LEU A 174 6.58 -11.47 2.59
N PHE A 175 5.77 -10.67 3.30
CA PHE A 175 5.03 -9.56 2.72
C PHE A 175 5.96 -8.55 2.03
N ASP A 176 7.04 -8.14 2.69
CA ASP A 176 8.01 -7.20 2.14
C ASP A 176 8.62 -7.71 0.82
N ILE A 177 8.97 -8.99 0.75
CA ILE A 177 9.54 -9.59 -0.47
C ILE A 177 8.47 -9.63 -1.57
N VAL A 178 7.30 -10.22 -1.29
CA VAL A 178 6.23 -10.38 -2.30
C VAL A 178 5.76 -9.02 -2.81
N ALA A 179 5.49 -8.06 -1.93
CA ALA A 179 5.05 -6.73 -2.32
C ALA A 179 6.12 -5.96 -3.09
N ALA A 180 7.40 -6.07 -2.73
CA ALA A 180 8.48 -5.40 -3.45
C ALA A 180 8.73 -6.02 -4.83
N VAL A 181 8.70 -7.36 -4.97
CA VAL A 181 8.81 -8.03 -6.27
C VAL A 181 7.65 -7.61 -7.17
N SER A 182 6.41 -7.69 -6.67
CA SER A 182 5.23 -7.28 -7.43
C SER A 182 5.32 -5.81 -7.86
N ALA A 183 5.69 -4.91 -6.95
CA ALA A 183 5.86 -3.49 -7.25
C ALA A 183 6.96 -3.24 -8.29
N ILE A 184 8.12 -3.89 -8.19
CA ILE A 184 9.21 -3.74 -9.17
C ILE A 184 8.77 -4.23 -10.54
N VAL A 185 8.11 -5.39 -10.64
CA VAL A 185 7.63 -5.93 -11.92
C VAL A 185 6.60 -4.99 -12.54
N MET A 186 5.56 -4.61 -11.78
CA MET A 186 4.49 -3.73 -12.26
C MET A 186 5.00 -2.34 -12.65
N LEU A 187 5.94 -1.78 -11.89
CA LEU A 187 6.49 -0.44 -12.11
C LEU A 187 7.73 -0.45 -13.01
N SER A 188 8.19 -1.61 -13.49
CA SER A 188 9.43 -1.70 -14.27
C SER A 188 9.48 -0.79 -15.50
N PRO A 189 8.39 -0.58 -16.29
CA PRO A 189 8.44 0.35 -17.41
C PRO A 189 8.62 1.80 -16.93
N LEU A 190 7.93 2.18 -15.85
CA LEU A 190 8.05 3.51 -15.24
C LEU A 190 9.46 3.73 -14.70
N LEU A 191 10.02 2.76 -13.97
CA LEU A 191 11.37 2.82 -13.42
C LEU A 191 12.42 2.99 -14.52
N ALA A 192 12.25 2.30 -15.66
CA ALA A 192 13.13 2.46 -16.82
C ALA A 192 13.03 3.87 -17.42
N VAL A 193 11.82 4.41 -17.60
CA VAL A 193 11.61 5.78 -18.10
C VAL A 193 12.23 6.81 -17.15
N LEU A 194 11.98 6.72 -15.84
CA LEU A 194 12.56 7.63 -14.85
C LEU A 194 14.10 7.54 -14.85
N ALA A 195 14.65 6.33 -14.93
CA ALA A 195 16.09 6.14 -15.02
C ALA A 195 16.69 6.83 -16.25
N LEU A 196 16.06 6.69 -17.42
CA LEU A 196 16.49 7.36 -18.65
C LEU A 196 16.42 8.88 -18.53
N LEU A 197 15.32 9.43 -17.97
CA LEU A 197 15.17 10.86 -17.76
C LEU A 197 16.25 11.42 -16.83
N VAL A 198 16.55 10.73 -15.72
CA VAL A 198 17.62 11.16 -14.79
C VAL A 198 19.00 11.07 -15.44
N ARG A 199 19.24 10.08 -16.31
CA ARG A 199 20.52 9.96 -17.05
C ARG A 199 20.74 11.08 -18.05
N ARG A 200 19.68 11.73 -18.56
CA ARG A 200 19.81 12.90 -19.45
C ARG A 200 20.42 14.11 -18.76
N ASP A 201 20.34 14.19 -17.43
CA ASP A 201 21.06 15.20 -16.63
C ASP A 201 22.57 14.88 -16.50
N GLY A 202 23.05 13.78 -17.10
CA GLY A 202 24.46 13.35 -17.16
C GLY A 202 24.90 12.58 -15.92
N GLY A 203 25.52 11.40 -16.05
CA GLY A 203 25.95 10.54 -14.93
C GLY A 203 24.95 9.43 -14.53
N PRO A 204 25.13 8.76 -13.37
CA PRO A 204 24.32 7.61 -12.97
C PRO A 204 22.90 8.00 -12.53
N ALA A 205 21.91 7.15 -12.88
CA ALA A 205 20.51 7.34 -12.49
C ALA A 205 20.27 7.17 -10.99
N LEU A 206 21.03 6.27 -10.36
CA LEU A 206 20.85 5.88 -8.97
C LEU A 206 21.92 6.53 -8.10
N TYR A 207 21.47 7.06 -6.97
CA TYR A 207 22.32 7.54 -5.88
C TYR A 207 22.05 6.70 -4.63
N GLY A 208 23.08 6.40 -3.86
CA GLY A 208 22.97 5.59 -2.66
C GLY A 208 23.60 6.30 -1.47
N HIS A 209 22.77 6.84 -0.58
CA HIS A 209 23.21 7.52 0.64
C HIS A 209 23.37 6.51 1.78
N THR A 210 24.52 6.53 2.46
CA THR A 210 24.77 5.65 3.59
C THR A 210 23.85 5.99 4.76
N ARG A 211 23.12 4.97 5.24
CA ARG A 211 22.18 5.08 6.36
C ARG A 211 22.39 3.94 7.35
N VAL A 212 21.97 4.16 8.59
CA VAL A 212 22.07 3.17 9.67
C VAL A 212 20.89 2.20 9.59
N GLY A 213 21.17 0.91 9.45
CA GLY A 213 20.18 -0.16 9.45
C GLY A 213 20.02 -0.85 10.80
N ARG A 214 19.26 -1.95 10.79
CA ARG A 214 19.07 -2.82 11.96
C ARG A 214 20.41 -3.32 12.51
N HIS A 215 20.53 -3.35 13.83
CA HIS A 215 21.76 -3.68 14.57
C HIS A 215 22.96 -2.80 14.19
N GLY A 216 22.72 -1.59 13.68
CA GLY A 216 23.77 -0.65 13.30
C GLY A 216 24.45 -0.95 11.97
N LYS A 217 23.98 -1.96 11.22
CA LYS A 217 24.57 -2.30 9.92
C LYS A 217 24.29 -1.19 8.91
N LYS A 218 25.35 -0.52 8.46
CA LYS A 218 25.24 0.54 7.45
C LYS A 218 24.87 -0.05 6.09
N PHE A 219 24.04 0.68 5.34
CA PHE A 219 23.68 0.30 3.98
C PHE A 219 23.48 1.52 3.09
N ARG A 220 23.57 1.33 1.77
CA ARG A 220 23.27 2.38 0.79
C ARG A 220 21.77 2.43 0.54
N CYS A 221 21.09 3.42 1.10
CA CYS A 221 19.69 3.71 0.83
C CYS A 221 19.58 4.30 -0.58
N LEU A 222 19.00 3.53 -1.49
CA LEU A 222 18.96 3.86 -2.92
C LEU A 222 17.86 4.86 -3.23
N LYS A 223 18.15 5.80 -4.10
CA LYS A 223 17.20 6.77 -4.66
C LYS A 223 17.53 7.05 -6.12
N PHE A 224 16.57 7.57 -6.86
CA PHE A 224 16.91 8.27 -8.10
C PHE A 224 17.65 9.55 -7.75
N ARG A 225 18.72 9.81 -8.49
CA ARG A 225 19.49 11.03 -8.33
C ARG A 225 18.61 12.22 -8.71
N SER A 226 18.44 13.14 -7.76
CA SER A 226 17.67 14.37 -7.94
C SER A 226 18.54 15.64 -7.92
N MET A 227 19.84 15.50 -7.68
CA MET A 227 20.81 16.60 -7.63
C MET A 227 21.88 16.47 -8.71
N VAL A 228 22.48 17.59 -9.10
CA VAL A 228 23.66 17.63 -9.98
C VAL A 228 24.85 16.88 -9.37
N MET A 229 25.75 16.35 -10.20
CA MET A 229 26.89 15.52 -9.76
C MET A 229 27.87 16.27 -8.86
N ASN A 230 28.04 17.58 -9.09
CA ASN A 230 28.90 18.47 -8.31
C ASN A 230 28.14 19.20 -7.20
N SER A 231 27.10 18.58 -6.61
CA SER A 231 26.20 19.22 -5.64
C SER A 231 26.91 19.81 -4.42
N GLU A 232 28.02 19.21 -3.97
CA GLU A 232 28.81 19.75 -2.85
C GLU A 232 29.54 21.04 -3.22
N GLN A 233 30.17 21.07 -4.39
CA GLN A 233 30.82 22.29 -4.90
C GLN A 233 29.79 23.40 -5.13
N VAL A 234 28.65 23.07 -5.74
CA VAL A 234 27.57 24.03 -5.97
C VAL A 234 27.00 24.57 -4.66
N LEU A 235 26.87 23.73 -3.62
CA LEU A 235 26.49 24.20 -2.29
C LEU A 235 27.54 25.19 -1.76
N LYS A 236 28.81 24.80 -1.76
CA LYS A 236 29.91 25.61 -1.23
C LYS A 236 29.96 26.98 -1.91
N ASP A 237 29.95 27.02 -3.23
CA ASP A 237 29.97 28.25 -4.01
C ASP A 237 28.75 29.14 -3.72
N LEU A 238 27.56 28.54 -3.53
CA LEU A 238 26.35 29.28 -3.16
C LEU A 238 26.47 29.88 -1.76
N LEU A 239 26.85 29.08 -0.76
CA LEU A 239 26.98 29.54 0.63
C LEU A 239 28.09 30.60 0.77
N GLU A 240 29.13 30.56 -0.07
CA GLU A 240 30.18 31.59 -0.14
C GLU A 240 29.67 32.92 -0.72
N ARG A 241 28.79 32.88 -1.72
CA ARG A 241 28.33 34.06 -2.45
C ARG A 241 27.04 34.68 -1.90
N ASP A 242 26.22 33.92 -1.19
CA ASP A 242 24.90 34.32 -0.71
C ASP A 242 24.80 34.17 0.83
N PRO A 243 24.94 35.28 1.58
CA PRO A 243 24.79 35.28 3.03
C PRO A 243 23.40 34.87 3.53
N GLU A 244 22.33 35.12 2.76
CA GLU A 244 20.97 34.73 3.16
C GLU A 244 20.79 33.22 3.03
N ALA A 245 21.27 32.62 1.93
CA ALA A 245 21.29 31.18 1.75
C ALA A 245 22.15 30.49 2.83
N ARG A 246 23.25 31.11 3.26
CA ARG A 246 24.06 30.64 4.40
C ARG A 246 23.28 30.63 5.71
N ALA A 247 22.65 31.75 6.06
CA ALA A 247 21.84 31.84 7.27
C ALA A 247 20.66 30.86 7.26
N GLU A 248 20.03 30.62 6.10
CA GLU A 248 18.99 29.59 5.95
C GLU A 248 19.56 28.17 6.16
N TRP A 249 20.70 27.85 5.53
CA TRP A 249 21.33 26.54 5.64
C TRP A 249 21.79 26.22 7.07
N GLU A 250 22.39 27.18 7.76
CA GLU A 250 22.83 27.00 9.15
C GLU A 250 21.66 26.78 10.13
N ARG A 251 20.49 27.36 9.84
CA ARG A 251 19.28 27.20 10.66
C ARG A 251 18.56 25.88 10.38
N GLU A 252 18.35 25.56 9.11
CA GLU A 252 17.41 24.51 8.68
C GLU A 252 18.09 23.26 8.10
N PHE A 253 19.39 23.35 7.77
CA PHE A 253 20.13 22.36 6.96
C PHE A 253 19.42 22.00 5.63
N LYS A 254 18.59 22.92 5.13
CA LYS A 254 17.81 22.80 3.89
C LYS A 254 17.59 24.20 3.31
N LEU A 255 17.72 24.31 1.98
CA LEU A 255 17.37 25.52 1.24
C LEU A 255 15.96 25.38 0.67
N LYS A 256 15.16 26.45 0.69
CA LYS A 256 13.84 26.47 0.02
C LYS A 256 13.98 26.36 -1.50
N HIS A 257 14.90 27.12 -2.08
CA HIS A 257 15.21 27.11 -3.51
C HIS A 257 16.60 26.50 -3.75
N ASP A 258 16.67 25.18 -3.69
CA ASP A 258 17.94 24.45 -3.80
C ASP A 258 18.36 24.31 -5.27
N VAL A 259 19.29 25.17 -5.72
CA VAL A 259 19.86 25.18 -7.08
C VAL A 259 20.57 23.89 -7.49
N ARG A 260 20.87 23.01 -6.52
CA ARG A 260 21.50 21.71 -6.79
C ARG A 260 20.52 20.72 -7.38
N VAL A 261 19.21 20.95 -7.21
CA VAL A 261 18.16 20.03 -7.64
C VAL A 261 17.90 20.21 -9.13
N THR A 262 17.93 19.11 -9.89
CA THR A 262 17.67 19.16 -11.34
C THR A 262 16.18 19.33 -11.64
N ARG A 263 15.82 19.70 -12.88
CA ARG A 263 14.40 19.88 -13.27
C ARG A 263 13.58 18.60 -13.05
N ILE A 264 14.11 17.45 -13.49
CA ILE A 264 13.49 16.14 -13.21
C ILE A 264 13.58 15.81 -11.71
N GLY A 265 14.65 16.22 -11.02
CA GLY A 265 14.80 16.08 -9.57
C GLY A 265 13.67 16.73 -8.77
N HIS A 266 13.22 17.93 -9.16
CA HIS A 266 12.05 18.58 -8.56
C HIS A 266 10.78 17.73 -8.73
N PHE A 267 10.54 17.23 -9.95
CA PHE A 267 9.40 16.36 -10.22
C PHE A 267 9.45 15.08 -9.37
N LEU A 268 10.61 14.42 -9.30
CA LEU A 268 10.81 13.20 -8.54
C LEU A 268 10.57 13.39 -7.04
N ARG A 269 11.09 14.47 -6.45
CA ARG A 269 10.91 14.77 -5.01
C ARG A 269 9.47 15.10 -4.65
N ARG A 270 8.80 15.91 -5.48
CA ARG A 270 7.41 16.32 -5.26
C ARG A 270 6.46 15.12 -5.30
N THR A 271 6.73 14.17 -6.19
CA THR A 271 5.94 12.94 -6.35
C THR A 271 6.42 11.78 -5.49
N SER A 272 7.52 11.96 -4.74
CA SER A 272 8.23 10.90 -3.99
C SER A 272 8.66 9.71 -4.86
N LEU A 273 8.70 9.87 -6.18
CA LEU A 273 9.17 8.85 -7.11
C LEU A 273 10.68 8.62 -6.98
N ASP A 274 11.43 9.57 -6.40
CA ASP A 274 12.87 9.40 -6.12
C ASP A 274 13.15 8.23 -5.19
N GLU A 275 12.19 7.80 -4.39
CA GLU A 275 12.36 6.75 -3.38
C GLU A 275 12.05 5.34 -3.89
N LEU A 276 11.49 5.17 -5.10
CA LEU A 276 11.18 3.85 -5.65
C LEU A 276 12.37 2.87 -5.71
N PRO A 277 13.63 3.30 -5.96
CA PRO A 277 14.77 2.39 -5.91
C PRO A 277 15.00 1.73 -4.53
N GLN A 278 14.41 2.25 -3.45
CA GLN A 278 14.45 1.62 -2.13
C GLN A 278 13.76 0.25 -2.11
N LEU A 279 12.91 -0.09 -3.09
CA LEU A 279 12.34 -1.43 -3.24
C LEU A 279 13.44 -2.51 -3.34
N TRP A 280 14.59 -2.21 -3.96
CA TRP A 280 15.75 -3.11 -3.95
C TRP A 280 16.42 -3.23 -2.58
N ASN A 281 16.36 -2.19 -1.73
CA ASN A 281 16.80 -2.30 -0.34
C ASN A 281 15.85 -3.19 0.48
N VAL A 282 14.54 -3.12 0.19
CA VAL A 282 13.54 -4.02 0.78
C VAL A 282 13.82 -5.46 0.39
N LEU A 283 14.03 -5.76 -0.89
CA LEU A 283 14.38 -7.12 -1.33
C LEU A 283 15.65 -7.65 -0.65
N ARG A 284 16.68 -6.81 -0.47
CA ARG A 284 17.93 -7.16 0.22
C ARG A 284 17.81 -7.29 1.74
N GLY A 285 16.64 -6.99 2.32
CA GLY A 285 16.42 -7.05 3.77
C GLY A 285 17.11 -5.93 4.56
N GLN A 286 17.60 -4.90 3.86
CA GLN A 286 18.19 -3.70 4.47
C GLN A 286 17.10 -2.73 4.93
N MET A 287 15.96 -2.74 4.24
CA MET A 287 14.77 -1.96 4.55
C MET A 287 13.53 -2.87 4.60
N SER A 288 12.43 -2.31 5.10
CA SER A 288 11.06 -2.85 5.03
C SER A 288 10.14 -1.80 4.40
N PHE A 289 8.91 -2.17 4.02
CA PHE A 289 7.94 -1.15 3.64
C PHE A 289 7.61 -0.23 4.81
N VAL A 290 7.48 -0.79 6.03
CA VAL A 290 7.13 -0.05 7.24
C VAL A 290 8.21 -0.21 8.30
N GLY A 291 8.67 0.91 8.85
CA GLY A 291 9.70 0.96 9.89
C GLY A 291 10.12 2.39 10.21
N PRO A 292 11.02 2.57 11.19
CA PRO A 292 11.62 3.88 11.44
C PRO A 292 12.29 4.44 10.19
N ARG A 293 12.30 5.76 9.99
CA ARG A 293 12.97 6.36 8.83
C ARG A 293 14.47 6.03 8.86
N PRO A 294 15.10 5.65 7.74
CA PRO A 294 16.55 5.49 7.71
C PRO A 294 17.28 6.82 7.98
N ILE A 295 18.06 6.88 9.07
CA ILE A 295 18.84 8.06 9.49
C ILE A 295 20.35 7.88 9.23
N ILE A 296 21.10 8.99 9.21
CA ILE A 296 22.59 8.96 9.19
C ILE A 296 23.15 8.75 10.61
N ASP A 297 24.44 8.42 10.71
CA ASP A 297 25.11 8.22 12.01
C ASP A 297 25.00 9.46 12.92
N GLN A 298 25.17 10.67 12.38
CA GLN A 298 25.04 11.92 13.13
C GLN A 298 23.63 12.13 13.70
N GLU A 299 22.59 11.70 12.97
CA GLU A 299 21.20 11.76 13.44
C GLU A 299 20.95 10.73 14.56
N LEU A 300 21.66 9.60 14.55
CA LEU A 300 21.54 8.54 15.57
C LEU A 300 22.04 9.01 16.94
N GLU A 301 23.03 9.91 16.99
CA GLU A 301 23.50 10.51 18.26
C GLU A 301 22.37 11.30 18.94
N ARG A 302 21.53 11.98 18.16
CA ARG A 302 20.37 12.73 18.66
C ARG A 302 19.26 11.85 19.25
N TYR A 303 19.29 10.53 19.01
CA TYR A 303 18.33 9.61 19.62
C TYR A 303 18.62 9.35 21.10
N GLY A 304 19.85 9.58 21.58
CA GLY A 304 20.24 9.28 22.96
C GLY A 304 19.84 7.86 23.37
N GLU A 305 19.14 7.74 24.50
CA GLU A 305 18.63 6.47 25.05
C GLU A 305 17.66 5.72 24.11
N ALA A 306 16.99 6.44 23.20
CA ALA A 306 16.07 5.83 22.23
C ALA A 306 16.78 5.07 21.10
N ARG A 307 18.10 5.22 20.97
CA ARG A 307 18.94 4.53 19.98
C ARG A 307 18.69 3.02 19.97
N LYS A 308 18.54 2.40 21.13
CA LYS A 308 18.33 0.95 21.25
C LYS A 308 17.08 0.47 20.50
N TYR A 309 15.99 1.25 20.52
CA TYR A 309 14.75 0.91 19.82
C TYR A 309 14.91 1.04 18.31
N TYR A 310 15.55 2.11 17.85
CA TYR A 310 15.86 2.27 16.42
C TYR A 310 16.66 1.07 15.88
N LEU A 311 17.71 0.66 16.60
CA LEU A 311 18.58 -0.43 16.18
C LEU A 311 17.92 -1.82 16.24
N MET A 312 16.81 -1.99 16.96
CA MET A 312 16.05 -3.24 17.01
C MET A 312 15.24 -3.49 15.73
N ALA A 313 14.85 -2.43 15.02
CA ALA A 313 13.96 -2.51 13.86
C ALA A 313 14.70 -2.34 12.53
N THR A 314 14.14 -2.94 11.47
CA THR A 314 14.56 -2.66 10.10
C THR A 314 13.93 -1.32 9.66
N PRO A 315 14.73 -0.37 9.14
CA PRO A 315 14.18 0.90 8.66
C PRO A 315 13.14 0.74 7.56
N GLY A 316 12.19 1.65 7.49
CA GLY A 316 11.06 1.63 6.56
C GLY A 316 11.18 2.63 5.41
N ILE A 317 10.55 2.33 4.28
CA ILE A 317 10.22 3.33 3.24
C ILE A 317 9.24 4.35 3.86
N THR A 318 8.18 3.84 4.49
CA THR A 318 7.26 4.63 5.32
C THR A 318 7.33 4.19 6.78
N GLY A 319 6.71 4.97 7.66
CA GLY A 319 6.75 4.76 9.10
C GLY A 319 5.72 5.61 9.81
N LEU A 320 5.63 5.42 11.13
CA LEU A 320 4.53 5.98 11.91
C LEU A 320 4.53 7.51 11.88
N TRP A 321 5.70 8.13 12.02
CA TRP A 321 5.79 9.58 12.00
C TRP A 321 5.60 10.16 10.60
N GLN A 322 6.04 9.45 9.54
CA GLN A 322 5.81 9.88 8.15
C GLN A 322 4.31 10.02 7.84
N VAL A 323 3.43 9.30 8.54
CA VAL A 323 1.97 9.40 8.36
C VAL A 323 1.26 10.22 9.44
N SER A 324 1.96 10.68 10.49
CA SER A 324 1.36 11.37 11.64
C SER A 324 1.55 12.90 11.64
N GLY A 325 2.34 13.45 10.72
CA GLY A 325 2.59 14.90 10.63
C GLY A 325 3.73 15.32 9.70
N ARG A 326 4.55 14.37 9.21
CA ARG A 326 5.69 14.63 8.29
C ARG A 326 6.64 15.72 8.84
N ASN A 327 6.75 16.85 8.14
CA ASN A 327 7.71 17.90 8.45
C ASN A 327 7.24 18.83 9.58
N ASP A 328 5.94 18.81 9.92
CA ASP A 328 5.32 19.76 10.86
C ASP A 328 5.44 19.32 12.34
N ILE A 329 6.16 18.22 12.60
CA ILE A 329 6.45 17.72 13.94
C ILE A 329 7.94 17.89 14.28
N ASP A 330 8.20 18.29 15.53
CA ASP A 330 9.55 18.45 16.07
C ASP A 330 10.30 17.11 16.10
N TYR A 331 11.63 17.18 16.18
CA TYR A 331 12.48 16.00 16.08
C TYR A 331 12.27 15.03 17.26
N ALA A 332 12.03 15.53 18.48
CA ALA A 332 11.81 14.67 19.64
C ALA A 332 10.50 13.89 19.50
N THR A 333 9.46 14.51 18.93
CA THR A 333 8.21 13.82 18.56
C THR A 333 8.43 12.75 17.49
N ARG A 334 9.31 12.98 16.50
CA ARG A 334 9.64 11.93 15.52
C ARG A 334 10.28 10.71 16.19
N VAL A 335 11.25 10.95 17.08
CA VAL A 335 11.93 9.89 17.84
C VAL A 335 10.92 9.13 18.72
N SER A 336 10.01 9.84 19.41
CA SER A 336 9.01 9.19 20.27
C SER A 336 8.03 8.31 19.48
N LEU A 337 7.66 8.73 18.26
CA LEU A 337 6.83 7.93 17.35
C LEU A 337 7.56 6.70 16.83
N ASP A 338 8.86 6.80 16.52
CA ASP A 338 9.68 5.64 16.15
C ASP A 338 9.81 4.65 17.32
N VAL A 339 10.02 5.13 18.55
CA VAL A 339 10.01 4.28 19.75
C VAL A 339 8.64 3.63 19.94
N ALA A 340 7.55 4.39 19.83
CA ALA A 340 6.19 3.87 19.99
C ALA A 340 5.85 2.81 18.94
N TYR A 341 6.32 2.98 17.70
CA TYR A 341 6.21 2.00 16.64
C TYR A 341 6.90 0.68 17.02
N VAL A 342 8.17 0.75 17.45
CA VAL A 342 8.97 -0.44 17.80
C VAL A 342 8.37 -1.17 19.00
N MET A 343 8.03 -0.43 20.06
CA MET A 343 7.51 -1.00 21.31
C MET A 343 6.16 -1.70 21.13
N ASN A 344 5.31 -1.18 20.25
CA ASN A 344 3.95 -1.68 20.08
C ASN A 344 3.74 -2.32 18.70
N TRP A 345 4.82 -2.83 18.10
CA TRP A 345 4.79 -3.34 16.74
C TRP A 345 3.85 -4.55 16.60
N THR A 346 3.00 -4.50 15.57
CA THR A 346 2.26 -5.67 15.09
C THR A 346 2.11 -5.57 13.59
N PHE A 347 2.07 -6.71 12.88
CA PHE A 347 1.86 -6.72 11.44
C PHE A 347 0.57 -5.99 11.01
N ARG A 348 -0.49 -6.05 11.83
CA ARG A 348 -1.74 -5.30 11.57
C ARG A 348 -1.53 -3.78 11.56
N LYS A 349 -0.67 -3.25 12.44
CA LYS A 349 -0.35 -1.81 12.47
C LYS A 349 0.43 -1.39 11.23
N ASP A 350 1.31 -2.25 10.71
CA ASP A 350 2.03 -1.98 9.45
C ASP A 350 1.06 -1.80 8.28
N ILE A 351 0.07 -2.67 8.15
CA ILE A 351 -0.99 -2.54 7.14
C ILE A 351 -1.73 -1.20 7.30
N GLY A 352 -2.08 -0.83 8.54
CA GLY A 352 -2.69 0.47 8.82
C GLY A 352 -1.82 1.66 8.41
N ILE A 353 -0.50 1.61 8.64
CA ILE A 353 0.46 2.65 8.22
C ILE A 353 0.55 2.72 6.70
N LEU A 354 0.56 1.58 5.99
CA LEU A 354 0.58 1.55 4.52
C LEU A 354 -0.67 2.19 3.92
N PHE A 355 -1.85 1.85 4.45
CA PHE A 355 -3.10 2.50 4.03
C PHE A 355 -3.08 4.01 4.27
N LYS A 356 -2.62 4.47 5.45
CA LYS A 356 -2.45 5.91 5.70
C LYS A 356 -1.47 6.55 4.71
N THR A 357 -0.37 5.87 4.41
CA THR A 357 0.65 6.34 3.45
C THR A 357 0.04 6.59 2.07
N PHE A 358 -0.79 5.68 1.57
CA PHE A 358 -1.48 5.84 0.29
C PHE A 358 -2.30 7.14 0.22
N PHE A 359 -3.10 7.44 1.24
CA PHE A 359 -3.89 8.68 1.29
C PHE A 359 -3.02 9.94 1.44
N VAL A 360 -1.93 9.86 2.21
CA VAL A 360 -0.97 10.98 2.37
C VAL A 360 -0.28 11.30 1.05
N VAL A 361 0.14 10.29 0.29
CA VAL A 361 0.80 10.46 -1.02
C VAL A 361 -0.17 11.05 -2.04
N ILE A 362 -1.42 10.56 -2.12
CA ILE A 362 -2.43 11.08 -3.06
C ILE A 362 -2.79 12.53 -2.78
N ARG A 363 -2.90 12.92 -1.49
CA ARG A 363 -3.23 14.29 -1.10
C ARG A 363 -2.07 15.28 -1.27
N GLY A 364 -0.85 14.80 -1.50
CA GLY A 364 0.34 15.64 -1.65
C GLY A 364 0.74 16.41 -0.38
N THR A 365 0.17 16.10 0.79
CA THR A 365 0.36 16.87 2.01
C THR A 365 1.81 16.78 2.51
N GLY A 366 2.48 17.93 2.66
CA GLY A 366 3.81 18.05 3.27
C GLY A 366 5.01 17.74 2.36
N ALA A 367 4.83 17.67 1.03
CA ALA A 367 5.93 17.66 0.06
C ALA A 367 6.34 19.11 -0.28
N TYR A 368 7.42 19.60 0.33
CA TYR A 368 8.06 20.88 0.00
C TYR A 368 9.27 20.67 -0.91
#